data_AF-A0A6M2A1K4-F1
#
_entry.id   AF-A0A6M2A1K4-F1
#
_cell.length_a   1.000
_cell.length_b   1.000
_cell.length_c   1.000
_cell.angle_alpha   90.00
_cell.angle_beta   90.00
_cell.angle_gamma   90.00
#
_symmetry.space_group_name_H-M   'P 1'
#
loop_
_entity.id
_entity.type
_entity.pdbx_description
1 polymer ?
#
loop_
_entity_poly.entity_id
_entity_poly.type
_entity_poly.pdbx_seq_one_letter_code
_entity_poly.pdbx_strand_id
1 'polypeptide(L)'
;MGTITSSVHLQQNANHTFSGKICVGDNAVTFQAVPLSEVEKDSPFAQYVREIERGNLLYCCDVEPINGINQTNRFIENLITREINSDLANQLDLLSTTSQQVNLFVLDIKDAKKRYENREEIEQCELAMAQFLQAEHPPKPKQMRSFHRLVRENHIQYLLREGLLKHDILQKLSPELRQHFQETPEGRGQLCQLCEIVMNFFKMGYSVRVLGDHVLHPEDYFLSTRVQEGLSSSRISLEKTRKIALKTLYPKFYAELYSQSSEYFSVINQIFKGEFTYDEKTGTTIISITQ
;
A
#
# COMPACT_ATOMS: atom_id res chain seq x y z
N MET A 1 28.58 15.54 8.55
CA MET A 1 27.51 14.57 8.26
C MET A 1 27.51 14.37 6.76
N GLY A 2 27.82 13.17 6.30
CA GLY A 2 27.89 12.87 4.86
C GLY A 2 26.51 12.96 4.22
N THR A 3 26.44 13.46 2.99
CA THR A 3 25.22 13.49 2.20
C THR A 3 24.77 12.06 1.96
N ILE A 4 23.62 11.67 2.53
CA ILE A 4 23.00 10.38 2.25
C ILE A 4 22.48 10.46 0.81
N THR A 5 22.97 9.56 -0.03
CA THR A 5 22.48 9.38 -1.40
C THR A 5 21.75 8.06 -1.43
N SER A 6 20.44 8.11 -1.30
CA SER A 6 19.61 6.98 -1.69
C SER A 6 19.78 6.81 -3.21
N SER A 7 20.03 5.56 -3.60
CA SER A 7 20.21 5.16 -4.98
C SER A 7 19.60 3.78 -5.11
N VAL A 8 18.41 3.73 -5.71
CA VAL A 8 17.77 2.46 -6.00
C VAL A 8 18.27 1.94 -7.34
N HIS A 9 19.09 0.90 -7.27
CA HIS A 9 19.59 0.20 -8.45
C HIS A 9 18.76 -1.04 -8.68
N LEU A 10 17.88 -1.02 -9.69
CA LEU A 10 17.03 -2.14 -10.03
C LEU A 10 17.48 -2.83 -11.32
N GLN A 11 17.59 -4.16 -11.26
CA GLN A 11 17.86 -5.01 -12.41
C GLN A 11 16.73 -6.02 -12.58
N GLN A 12 16.12 -6.04 -13.76
CA GLN A 12 15.24 -7.12 -14.19
C GLN A 12 16.09 -8.22 -14.83
N ASN A 13 15.96 -9.45 -14.35
CA ASN A 13 16.63 -10.60 -14.96
C ASN A 13 15.68 -11.40 -15.88
N ALA A 14 16.24 -12.39 -16.58
CA ALA A 14 15.51 -13.23 -17.53
C ALA A 14 14.30 -13.98 -16.94
N ASN A 15 14.22 -14.10 -15.61
CA ASN A 15 13.14 -14.80 -14.90
C ASN A 15 12.06 -13.83 -14.35
N HIS A 16 11.99 -12.60 -14.88
CA HIS A 16 11.09 -11.55 -14.38
C HIS A 16 11.28 -11.24 -12.88
N THR A 17 12.46 -11.51 -12.31
CA THR A 17 12.78 -11.10 -10.94
C THR A 17 13.34 -9.68 -10.98
N PHE A 18 12.95 -8.87 -10.02
CA PHE A 18 13.48 -7.51 -9.83
C PHE A 18 14.31 -7.49 -8.55
N SER A 19 15.49 -6.89 -8.56
CA SER A 19 16.34 -6.77 -7.36
C SER A 19 16.83 -5.35 -7.18
N GLY A 20 16.63 -4.79 -5.99
CA GLY A 20 16.93 -3.40 -5.66
C GLY A 20 17.73 -3.26 -4.37
N LYS A 21 18.26 -2.07 -4.13
CA LYS A 21 18.87 -1.70 -2.85
C LYS A 21 18.55 -0.25 -2.51
N ILE A 22 18.36 0.07 -1.23
CA ILE A 22 18.28 1.43 -0.71
C ILE A 22 19.51 1.66 0.17
N CYS A 23 20.36 2.62 -0.20
CA CYS A 23 21.57 2.95 0.55
C CYS A 23 21.26 4.00 1.63
N VAL A 24 21.72 3.75 2.87
CA VAL A 24 21.60 4.64 4.03
C VAL A 24 22.96 4.73 4.71
N GLY A 25 23.74 5.76 4.37
CA GLY A 25 25.15 5.84 4.76
C GLY A 25 25.94 4.65 4.20
N ASP A 26 26.67 3.95 5.06
CA ASP A 26 27.44 2.74 4.69
C ASP A 26 26.58 1.46 4.66
N ASN A 27 25.30 1.56 5.05
CA ASN A 27 24.38 0.44 5.08
C ASN A 27 23.52 0.39 3.82
N ALA A 28 23.01 -0.79 3.47
CA ALA A 28 22.05 -0.94 2.38
C ALA A 28 20.94 -1.93 2.73
N VAL A 29 19.70 -1.56 2.41
CA VAL A 29 18.55 -2.44 2.46
C VAL A 29 18.33 -3.02 1.06
N THR A 30 18.71 -4.28 0.85
CA THR A 30 18.47 -4.99 -0.40
C THR A 30 17.09 -5.63 -0.42
N PHE A 31 16.42 -5.62 -1.56
CA PHE A 31 15.18 -6.35 -1.77
C PHE A 31 15.16 -7.08 -3.12
N GLN A 32 14.36 -8.14 -3.20
CA GLN A 32 14.18 -8.92 -4.42
C GLN A 32 12.70 -9.30 -4.58
N ALA A 33 12.05 -8.83 -5.64
CA ALA A 33 10.70 -9.24 -6.01
C ALA A 33 10.75 -10.52 -6.86
N VAL A 34 10.12 -11.59 -6.35
CA VAL A 34 10.09 -12.91 -6.98
C VAL A 34 8.64 -13.23 -7.38
N PRO A 35 8.38 -13.63 -8.65
CA PRO A 35 7.03 -14.00 -9.08
C PRO A 35 6.45 -15.10 -8.19
N LEU A 36 5.20 -14.95 -7.74
CA LEU A 36 4.51 -16.02 -7.03
C LEU A 36 4.26 -17.21 -7.97
N SER A 37 4.47 -18.42 -7.47
CA SER A 37 4.11 -19.66 -8.18
C SER A 37 2.67 -20.09 -7.91
N GLU A 38 2.15 -19.74 -6.73
CA GLU A 38 0.81 -20.08 -6.26
C GLU A 38 0.31 -19.02 -5.27
N VAL A 39 -0.99 -19.08 -5.01
CA VAL A 39 -1.70 -18.27 -4.00
C VAL A 39 -2.61 -19.20 -3.20
N GLU A 40 -2.73 -18.95 -1.90
CA GLU A 40 -3.66 -19.62 -1.02
C GLU A 40 -5.09 -19.36 -1.50
N LYS A 41 -5.82 -20.43 -1.84
CA LYS A 41 -7.06 -20.33 -2.61
C LYS A 41 -8.13 -19.43 -1.99
N ASP A 42 -8.15 -19.34 -0.66
CA ASP A 42 -9.18 -18.64 0.10
C ASP A 42 -8.66 -17.34 0.76
N SER A 43 -7.43 -16.93 0.44
CA SER A 43 -6.88 -15.66 0.91
C SER A 43 -7.58 -14.47 0.23
N PRO A 44 -7.70 -13.30 0.91
CA PRO A 44 -8.18 -12.08 0.26
C PRO A 44 -7.36 -11.71 -1.00
N PHE A 45 -6.06 -12.01 -1.01
CA PHE A 45 -5.22 -11.78 -2.19
C PHE A 45 -5.60 -12.70 -3.37
N ALA A 46 -5.94 -13.96 -3.12
CA ALA A 46 -6.46 -14.83 -4.18
C ALA A 46 -7.76 -14.30 -4.79
N GLN A 47 -8.61 -13.63 -4.01
CA GLN A 47 -9.83 -12.98 -4.52
C GLN A 47 -9.49 -11.79 -5.41
N TYR A 48 -8.54 -10.95 -4.96
CA TYR A 48 -8.00 -9.85 -5.75
C TYR A 48 -7.49 -10.31 -7.12
N VAL A 49 -6.69 -11.39 -7.14
CA VAL A 49 -6.16 -11.97 -8.39
C VAL A 49 -7.30 -12.47 -9.29
N ARG A 50 -8.32 -13.12 -8.73
CA ARG A 50 -9.49 -13.59 -9.50
C ARG A 50 -10.31 -12.44 -10.08
N GLU A 51 -10.48 -11.35 -9.34
CA GLU A 51 -11.21 -10.17 -9.84
C GLU A 51 -10.51 -9.59 -11.07
N ILE A 52 -9.18 -9.45 -11.01
CA ILE A 52 -8.37 -9.04 -12.16
C ILE A 52 -8.53 -10.02 -13.32
N GLU A 53 -8.46 -11.32 -13.03
CA GLU A 53 -8.54 -12.36 -14.06
C GLU A 53 -9.88 -12.37 -14.79
N ARG A 54 -10.99 -12.20 -14.05
CA ARG A 54 -12.37 -12.29 -14.54
C ARG A 54 -12.89 -10.99 -15.16
N GLY A 55 -12.56 -9.84 -14.57
CA GLY A 55 -13.23 -8.57 -14.86
C GLY A 55 -12.78 -7.86 -16.14
N ASN A 56 -11.84 -8.43 -16.92
CA ASN A 56 -11.07 -7.67 -17.91
C ASN A 56 -10.53 -6.36 -17.30
N LEU A 57 -10.13 -6.41 -16.02
CA LEU A 57 -9.65 -5.24 -15.30
C LEU A 57 -8.28 -4.86 -15.85
N LEU A 58 -8.08 -3.57 -16.06
CA LEU A 58 -6.85 -3.02 -16.65
C LEU A 58 -5.97 -2.35 -15.61
N TYR A 59 -6.52 -2.00 -14.43
CA TYR A 59 -5.75 -1.32 -13.40
C TYR A 59 -6.18 -1.61 -11.98
N CYS A 60 -5.23 -1.41 -11.06
CA CYS A 60 -5.40 -1.44 -9.62
C CYS A 60 -5.15 -0.03 -9.09
N CYS A 61 -6.08 0.52 -8.30
CA CYS A 61 -5.98 1.87 -7.79
C CYS A 61 -5.93 1.89 -6.26
N ASP A 62 -4.92 2.56 -5.72
CA ASP A 62 -4.74 2.77 -4.29
C ASP A 62 -5.30 4.14 -3.90
N VAL A 63 -6.06 4.17 -2.80
CA VAL A 63 -6.43 5.41 -2.10
C VAL A 63 -5.76 5.43 -0.73
N GLU A 64 -5.00 6.49 -0.47
CA GLU A 64 -4.19 6.62 0.74
C GLU A 64 -4.57 7.81 1.63
N PRO A 65 -5.84 7.96 2.03
CA PRO A 65 -6.25 9.18 2.73
C PRO A 65 -5.72 9.24 4.18
N ILE A 66 -5.12 8.17 4.72
CA ILE A 66 -4.78 8.07 6.16
C ILE A 66 -3.30 7.82 6.42
N ASN A 67 -2.67 8.71 7.18
CA ASN A 67 -1.50 8.42 8.02
C ASN A 67 -1.91 8.60 9.50
N GLY A 68 -2.11 7.50 10.21
CA GLY A 68 -2.67 7.51 11.55
C GLY A 68 -1.64 7.36 12.67
N ILE A 69 -1.97 7.87 13.85
CA ILE A 69 -1.31 7.49 15.10
C ILE A 69 -2.37 6.91 16.02
N ASN A 70 -2.21 5.66 16.46
CA ASN A 70 -3.12 5.13 17.47
C ASN A 70 -2.79 5.71 18.85
N GLN A 71 -3.81 6.14 19.57
CA GLN A 71 -3.67 6.70 20.92
C GLN A 71 -4.62 6.07 21.95
N THR A 72 -5.67 5.32 21.53
CA THR A 72 -6.74 4.88 22.44
C THR A 72 -7.57 3.70 21.90
N ASN A 73 -8.37 3.09 22.76
CA ASN A 73 -9.40 2.08 22.42
C ASN A 73 -10.51 2.60 21.46
N ARG A 74 -10.53 3.89 21.12
CA ARG A 74 -11.46 4.52 20.16
C ARG A 74 -10.77 4.88 18.84
N PHE A 75 -9.87 4.01 18.41
CA PHE A 75 -9.06 4.19 17.21
C PHE A 75 -9.88 4.67 15.99
N ILE A 76 -10.91 3.91 15.59
CA ILE A 76 -11.71 4.23 14.39
C ILE A 76 -12.41 5.59 14.51
N GLU A 77 -12.96 5.92 15.68
CA GLU A 77 -13.61 7.20 15.93
C GLU A 77 -12.63 8.39 15.81
N ASN A 78 -11.41 8.21 16.30
CA ASN A 78 -10.40 9.25 16.30
C ASN A 78 -9.67 9.39 14.96
N LEU A 79 -9.52 8.27 14.25
CA LEU A 79 -8.87 8.22 12.95
C LEU A 79 -9.73 8.89 11.88
N ILE A 80 -11.04 8.61 11.87
CA ILE A 80 -11.96 9.11 10.85
C ILE A 80 -12.37 10.55 11.18
N THR A 81 -11.51 11.49 10.82
CA THR A 81 -11.78 12.92 10.97
C THR A 81 -12.57 13.48 9.78
N ARG A 82 -12.91 14.78 9.84
CA ARG A 82 -13.51 15.47 8.68
C ARG A 82 -12.53 15.66 7.54
N GLU A 83 -11.25 15.85 7.85
CA GLU A 83 -10.18 16.02 6.88
C GLU A 83 -9.97 14.73 6.09
N ILE A 84 -9.84 13.59 6.77
CA ILE A 84 -9.74 12.27 6.14
C ILE A 84 -10.95 11.97 5.24
N ASN A 85 -12.15 12.34 5.66
CA ASN A 85 -13.35 12.22 4.82
C ASN A 85 -13.27 13.10 3.56
N SER A 86 -12.72 14.30 3.69
CA SER A 86 -12.56 15.24 2.57
C SER A 86 -11.50 14.74 1.59
N ASP A 87 -10.36 14.28 2.10
CA ASP A 87 -9.27 13.73 1.28
C ASP A 87 -9.75 12.49 0.52
N LEU A 88 -10.44 11.57 1.21
CA LEU A 88 -11.06 10.43 0.56
C LEU A 88 -12.05 10.88 -0.52
N ALA A 89 -12.99 11.78 -0.22
CA ALA A 89 -13.94 12.27 -1.22
C ALA A 89 -13.26 12.88 -2.46
N ASN A 90 -12.22 13.70 -2.25
CA ASN A 90 -11.46 14.32 -3.33
C ASN A 90 -10.74 13.28 -4.22
N GLN A 91 -10.14 12.26 -3.62
CA GLN A 91 -9.48 11.18 -4.36
C GLN A 91 -10.49 10.34 -5.15
N LEU A 92 -11.65 10.10 -4.56
CA LEU A 92 -12.72 9.33 -5.18
C LEU A 92 -13.30 10.05 -6.41
N ASP A 93 -13.37 11.38 -6.41
CA ASP A 93 -13.73 12.17 -7.60
C ASP A 93 -12.76 11.98 -8.79
N LEU A 94 -11.53 11.52 -8.53
CA LEU A 94 -10.50 11.23 -9.54
C LEU A 94 -10.48 9.76 -9.98
N LEU A 95 -11.30 8.91 -9.36
CA LEU A 95 -11.54 7.56 -9.84
C LEU A 95 -12.52 7.62 -10.99
N SER A 96 -12.15 7.00 -12.12
CA SER A 96 -13.14 6.74 -13.14
C SER A 96 -14.13 5.71 -12.58
N THR A 97 -15.42 5.88 -12.77
CA THR A 97 -16.43 4.87 -12.38
C THR A 97 -16.44 3.66 -13.33
N THR A 98 -15.36 3.42 -14.08
CA THR A 98 -15.33 2.31 -15.03
C THR A 98 -15.25 0.97 -14.30
N SER A 99 -15.89 -0.04 -14.87
CA SER A 99 -15.92 -1.41 -14.34
C SER A 99 -14.60 -2.15 -14.45
N GLN A 100 -13.51 -1.49 -14.88
CA GLN A 100 -12.22 -2.11 -15.21
C GLN A 100 -11.14 -1.93 -14.13
N GLN A 101 -11.54 -1.66 -12.89
CA GLN A 101 -10.61 -1.41 -11.78
C GLN A 101 -10.90 -2.17 -10.50
N VAL A 102 -9.83 -2.51 -9.78
CA VAL A 102 -9.89 -2.85 -8.35
C VAL A 102 -9.40 -1.65 -7.55
N ASN A 103 -10.12 -1.28 -6.50
CA ASN A 103 -9.80 -0.19 -5.60
C ASN A 103 -9.34 -0.72 -4.24
N LEU A 104 -8.17 -0.29 -3.80
CA LEU A 104 -7.56 -0.65 -2.53
C LEU A 104 -7.53 0.59 -1.65
N PHE A 105 -7.84 0.41 -0.38
CA PHE A 105 -7.59 1.40 0.64
C PHE A 105 -6.31 1.03 1.38
N VAL A 106 -5.32 1.92 1.38
CA VAL A 106 -4.04 1.69 2.06
C VAL A 106 -4.10 2.34 3.45
N LEU A 107 -3.72 1.59 4.47
CA LEU A 107 -3.72 2.06 5.86
C LEU A 107 -2.30 2.03 6.45
N ASP A 108 -1.73 3.22 6.60
CA ASP A 108 -0.51 3.43 7.40
C ASP A 108 -0.89 3.80 8.84
N ILE A 109 -0.70 2.86 9.77
CA ILE A 109 -0.92 3.07 11.19
C ILE A 109 0.32 2.70 12.01
N LYS A 110 0.62 3.55 13.00
CA LYS A 110 1.68 3.32 13.98
C LYS A 110 1.18 3.61 15.39
N ASP A 111 1.78 2.96 16.38
CA ASP A 111 1.55 3.27 17.79
C ASP A 111 2.12 4.65 18.15
N ALA A 112 1.45 5.40 19.02
CA ALA A 112 1.91 6.70 19.50
C ALA A 112 3.24 6.63 20.26
N LYS A 113 3.49 5.54 20.99
CA LYS A 113 4.65 5.45 21.90
C LYS A 113 5.84 4.75 21.25
N LYS A 114 5.57 3.60 20.64
CA LYS A 114 6.54 2.67 20.07
C LYS A 114 6.49 2.64 18.54
N ARG A 115 5.67 3.49 17.90
CA ARG A 115 5.63 3.65 16.45
C ARG A 115 5.37 2.31 15.75
N TYR A 116 6.31 1.85 14.91
CA TYR A 116 6.16 0.58 14.20
C TYR A 116 6.73 -0.62 14.98
N GLU A 117 7.05 -0.50 16.27
CA GLU A 117 7.56 -1.63 17.05
C GLU A 117 6.45 -2.45 17.72
N ASN A 118 5.25 -1.89 17.90
CA ASN A 118 4.14 -2.59 18.53
C ASN A 118 3.28 -3.35 17.50
N ARG A 119 3.73 -4.54 17.09
CA ARG A 119 3.06 -5.38 16.09
C ARG A 119 1.59 -5.63 16.41
N GLU A 120 1.31 -6.03 17.65
CA GLU A 120 -0.03 -6.46 18.08
C GLU A 120 -1.03 -5.32 17.97
N GLU A 121 -0.66 -4.13 18.40
CA GLU A 121 -1.53 -2.96 18.36
C GLU A 121 -1.80 -2.49 16.92
N ILE A 122 -0.77 -2.47 16.07
CA ILE A 122 -0.91 -2.16 14.64
C ILE A 122 -1.87 -3.14 13.98
N GLU A 123 -1.67 -4.44 14.22
CA GLU A 123 -2.50 -5.50 13.67
C GLU A 123 -3.95 -5.41 14.13
N GLN A 124 -4.19 -5.16 15.42
CA GLN A 124 -5.53 -4.97 15.95
C GLN A 124 -6.23 -3.77 15.31
N CYS A 125 -5.53 -2.65 15.08
CA CYS A 125 -6.09 -1.47 14.43
C CYS A 125 -6.47 -1.73 12.97
N GLU A 126 -5.60 -2.38 12.20
CA GLU A 126 -5.86 -2.71 10.80
C GLU A 126 -7.02 -3.71 10.65
N LEU A 127 -7.06 -4.73 11.51
CA LEU A 127 -8.19 -5.68 11.55
C LEU A 127 -9.50 -4.99 11.96
N ALA A 128 -9.46 -4.10 12.95
CA ALA A 128 -10.63 -3.32 13.34
C ALA A 128 -11.13 -2.41 12.21
N MET A 129 -10.23 -1.83 11.41
CA MET A 129 -10.60 -1.08 10.21
C MET A 129 -11.28 -2.00 9.19
N ALA A 130 -10.69 -3.16 8.88
CA ALA A 130 -11.28 -4.13 7.95
C ALA A 130 -12.71 -4.52 8.37
N GLN A 131 -12.90 -4.85 9.64
CA GLN A 131 -14.21 -5.20 10.21
C GLN A 131 -15.21 -4.05 10.11
N PHE A 132 -14.77 -2.82 10.39
CA PHE A 132 -15.59 -1.62 10.22
C PHE A 132 -16.03 -1.43 8.76
N LEU A 133 -15.13 -1.64 7.79
CA LEU A 133 -15.46 -1.55 6.37
C LEU A 133 -16.42 -2.65 5.90
N GLN A 134 -16.24 -3.88 6.42
CA GLN A 134 -17.10 -5.04 6.14
C GLN A 134 -18.52 -4.92 6.70
N ALA A 135 -18.72 -4.14 7.76
CA ALA A 135 -20.03 -3.98 8.38
C ALA A 135 -21.10 -3.54 7.36
N GLU A 136 -22.28 -4.17 7.39
CA GLU A 136 -23.42 -3.82 6.54
C GLU A 136 -24.00 -2.45 6.89
N HIS A 137 -23.94 -2.08 8.18
CA HIS A 137 -24.49 -0.85 8.70
C HIS A 137 -23.38 0.01 9.30
N PRO A 138 -23.26 1.28 8.89
CA PRO A 138 -22.19 2.11 9.38
C PRO A 138 -22.46 2.53 10.83
N PRO A 139 -21.49 2.37 11.75
CA PRO A 139 -21.63 2.81 13.12
C PRO A 139 -21.73 4.34 13.24
N LYS A 140 -22.39 4.81 14.31
CA LYS A 140 -22.36 6.23 14.72
C LYS A 140 -20.97 6.53 15.30
N PRO A 141 -20.41 7.76 15.15
CA PRO A 141 -20.99 9.05 14.73
C PRO A 141 -21.10 9.31 13.20
N LYS A 142 -21.63 10.50 12.82
CA LYS A 142 -21.91 10.89 11.42
C LYS A 142 -20.69 10.78 10.49
N GLN A 143 -19.49 11.11 10.98
CA GLN A 143 -18.24 11.08 10.23
C GLN A 143 -17.89 9.65 9.79
N MET A 144 -18.03 8.67 10.68
CA MET A 144 -17.84 7.25 10.37
C MET A 144 -18.86 6.75 9.36
N ARG A 145 -20.12 7.21 9.44
CA ARG A 145 -21.11 6.90 8.42
C ARG A 145 -20.80 7.49 7.05
N SER A 146 -20.31 8.73 7.01
CA SER A 146 -19.89 9.37 5.76
C SER A 146 -18.74 8.60 5.12
N PHE A 147 -17.73 8.26 5.92
CA PHE A 147 -16.55 7.54 5.47
C PHE A 147 -16.91 6.15 4.93
N HIS A 148 -17.66 5.37 5.72
CA HIS A 148 -18.12 4.04 5.32
C HIS A 148 -18.92 4.07 4.02
N ARG A 149 -19.83 5.05 3.87
CA ARG A 149 -20.58 5.26 2.63
C ARG A 149 -19.66 5.57 1.45
N LEU A 150 -18.68 6.46 1.60
CA LEU A 150 -17.72 6.79 0.54
C LEU A 150 -16.96 5.56 0.06
N VAL A 151 -16.47 4.73 1.01
CA VAL A 151 -15.77 3.47 0.69
C VAL A 151 -16.68 2.53 -0.11
N ARG A 152 -17.95 2.38 0.29
CA ARG A 152 -18.91 1.49 -0.37
C ARG A 152 -19.32 1.97 -1.76
N GLU A 153 -19.68 3.26 -1.89
CA GLU A 153 -20.10 3.87 -3.16
C GLU A 153 -19.00 3.84 -4.22
N ASN A 154 -17.73 3.85 -3.80
CA ASN A 154 -16.58 3.80 -4.69
C ASN A 154 -15.96 2.41 -4.80
N HIS A 155 -16.73 1.40 -4.38
CA HIS A 155 -16.43 -0.01 -4.58
C HIS A 155 -15.12 -0.53 -3.97
N ILE A 156 -14.40 0.22 -3.12
CA ILE A 156 -13.15 -0.21 -2.49
C ILE A 156 -13.28 -1.62 -1.93
N GLN A 157 -12.54 -2.57 -2.53
CA GLN A 157 -12.70 -4.01 -2.32
C GLN A 157 -11.74 -4.56 -1.26
N TYR A 158 -10.57 -3.95 -1.12
CA TYR A 158 -9.49 -4.48 -0.28
C TYR A 158 -8.87 -3.37 0.57
N LEU A 159 -8.39 -3.77 1.73
CA LEU A 159 -7.56 -2.99 2.63
C LEU A 159 -6.13 -3.54 2.53
N LEU A 160 -5.16 -2.65 2.34
CA LEU A 160 -3.74 -2.97 2.35
C LEU A 160 -3.11 -2.49 3.66
N ARG A 161 -2.47 -3.42 4.38
CA ARG A 161 -1.93 -3.25 5.74
C ARG A 161 -0.51 -2.68 5.74
N GLU A 162 -0.36 -1.41 5.36
CA GLU A 162 0.96 -0.76 5.26
C GLU A 162 1.67 -0.64 6.62
N GLY A 163 0.91 -0.42 7.71
CA GLY A 163 1.46 -0.36 9.06
C GLY A 163 2.15 -1.66 9.48
N LEU A 164 1.50 -2.81 9.25
CA LEU A 164 2.12 -4.12 9.52
C LEU A 164 3.31 -4.38 8.59
N LEU A 165 3.21 -4.02 7.31
CA LEU A 165 4.32 -4.16 6.37
C LEU A 165 5.57 -3.38 6.83
N LYS A 166 5.39 -2.13 7.28
CA LYS A 166 6.45 -1.30 7.85
C LYS A 166 7.08 -1.96 9.08
N HIS A 167 6.25 -2.52 9.97
CA HIS A 167 6.74 -3.28 11.13
C HIS A 167 7.65 -4.43 10.69
N ASP A 168 7.17 -5.31 9.81
CA ASP A 168 7.89 -6.53 9.41
C ASP A 168 9.24 -6.20 8.74
N ILE A 169 9.27 -5.18 7.89
CA ILE A 169 10.52 -4.67 7.28
C ILE A 169 11.47 -4.19 8.37
N LEU A 170 11.02 -3.32 9.27
CA LEU A 170 11.86 -2.71 10.32
C LEU A 170 12.44 -3.75 11.29
N GLN A 171 11.72 -4.83 11.57
CA GLN A 171 12.19 -5.90 12.46
C GLN A 171 13.39 -6.67 11.90
N LYS A 172 13.64 -6.60 10.59
CA LYS A 172 14.80 -7.26 9.96
C LYS A 172 16.03 -6.37 9.85
N LEU A 173 15.87 -5.06 10.03
CA LEU A 173 16.98 -4.12 9.95
C LEU A 173 17.83 -4.15 11.23
N SER A 174 19.09 -3.72 11.08
CA SER A 174 19.94 -3.41 12.24
C SER A 174 19.31 -2.34 13.13
N PRO A 175 19.65 -2.28 14.43
CA PRO A 175 19.15 -1.24 15.33
C PRO A 175 19.35 0.18 14.80
N GLU A 176 20.51 0.44 14.18
CA GLU A 176 20.87 1.77 13.66
C GLU A 176 19.97 2.18 12.48
N LEU A 177 19.77 1.27 11.52
CA LEU A 177 18.86 1.50 10.38
C LEU A 177 17.41 1.64 10.82
N ARG A 178 16.98 0.80 11.77
CA ARG A 178 15.64 0.88 12.36
C ARG A 178 15.42 2.22 13.03
N GLN A 179 16.40 2.70 13.81
CA GLN A 179 16.34 4.01 14.45
C GLN A 179 16.27 5.12 13.41
N HIS A 180 17.13 5.08 12.37
CA HIS A 180 17.11 6.08 11.29
C HIS A 180 15.75 6.20 10.61
N PHE A 181 15.15 5.07 10.21
CA PHE A 181 13.85 5.06 9.53
C PHE A 181 12.69 5.49 10.42
N GLN A 182 12.78 5.29 11.73
CA GLN A 182 11.74 5.75 12.64
C GLN A 182 11.94 7.24 13.01
N GLU A 183 13.14 7.66 13.38
CA GLU A 183 13.37 8.92 14.07
C GLU A 183 13.63 10.11 13.13
N THR A 184 14.24 9.90 11.97
CA THR A 184 14.59 10.99 11.06
C THR A 184 13.49 11.27 10.02
N PRO A 185 13.24 12.53 9.61
CA PRO A 185 12.31 12.83 8.51
C PRO A 185 12.68 12.13 7.20
N GLU A 186 13.97 12.13 6.86
CA GLU A 186 14.50 11.49 5.67
C GLU A 186 14.27 9.98 5.69
N GLY A 187 14.64 9.32 6.79
CA GLY A 187 14.46 7.88 6.95
C GLY A 187 13.00 7.46 6.90
N ARG A 188 12.08 8.27 7.42
CA ARG A 188 10.64 8.02 7.27
C ARG A 188 10.19 8.08 5.82
N GLY A 189 10.68 9.07 5.06
CA GLY A 189 10.42 9.17 3.63
C GLY A 189 10.91 7.93 2.88
N GLN A 190 12.15 7.50 3.16
CA GLN A 190 12.75 6.29 2.57
C GLN A 190 11.94 5.03 2.91
N LEU A 191 11.45 4.89 4.15
CA LEU A 191 10.61 3.77 4.55
C LEU A 191 9.26 3.76 3.79
N CYS A 192 8.59 4.91 3.66
CA CYS A 192 7.35 5.01 2.88
C CYS A 192 7.58 4.59 1.42
N GLN A 193 8.65 5.07 0.79
CA GLN A 193 9.00 4.73 -0.58
C GLN A 193 9.31 3.23 -0.76
N LEU A 194 10.04 2.63 0.20
CA LEU A 194 10.30 1.19 0.19
C LEU A 194 9.00 0.39 0.27
N CYS A 195 8.12 0.74 1.21
CA CYS A 195 6.84 0.06 1.38
C CYS A 195 5.98 0.18 0.13
N GLU A 196 5.93 1.35 -0.48
CA GLU A 196 5.19 1.56 -1.72
C GLU A 196 5.73 0.70 -2.87
N ILE A 197 7.06 0.58 -3.03
CA ILE A 197 7.66 -0.34 -4.01
C ILE A 197 7.22 -1.79 -3.74
N VAL A 198 7.26 -2.23 -2.48
CA VAL A 198 6.86 -3.59 -2.08
C VAL A 198 5.37 -3.83 -2.35
N MET A 199 4.50 -2.88 -1.99
CA MET A 199 3.06 -2.94 -2.24
C MET A 199 2.73 -2.98 -3.73
N ASN A 200 3.46 -2.23 -4.57
CA ASN A 200 3.33 -2.31 -6.02
C ASN A 200 3.69 -3.71 -6.55
N PHE A 201 4.75 -4.34 -6.05
CA PHE A 201 5.07 -5.72 -6.40
C PHE A 201 4.00 -6.72 -5.95
N PHE A 202 3.43 -6.55 -4.76
CA PHE A 202 2.33 -7.37 -4.26
C PHE A 202 1.12 -7.33 -5.19
N LYS A 203 0.67 -6.12 -5.57
CA LYS A 203 -0.43 -5.90 -6.52
C LYS A 203 -0.18 -6.59 -7.87
N MET A 204 1.08 -6.79 -8.25
CA MET A 204 1.47 -7.45 -9.50
C MET A 204 1.72 -8.96 -9.36
N GLY A 205 1.43 -9.58 -8.22
CA GLY A 205 1.58 -11.03 -8.05
C GLY A 205 3.03 -11.47 -7.79
N TYR A 206 3.79 -10.67 -7.05
CA TYR A 206 5.13 -10.98 -6.57
C TYR A 206 5.13 -11.11 -5.04
N SER A 207 6.04 -11.94 -4.54
CA SER A 207 6.55 -11.87 -3.17
C SER A 207 7.78 -10.99 -3.15
N VAL A 208 8.14 -10.40 -2.01
CA VAL A 208 9.36 -9.60 -1.89
C VAL A 208 10.23 -10.15 -0.77
N ARG A 209 11.47 -10.48 -1.10
CA ARG A 209 12.51 -10.80 -0.13
C ARG A 209 13.21 -9.53 0.30
N VAL A 210 13.34 -9.29 1.60
CA VAL A 210 14.05 -8.14 2.17
C VAL A 210 15.23 -8.65 3.00
N LEU A 211 16.42 -8.06 2.79
CA LEU A 211 17.66 -8.45 3.47
C LEU A 211 17.98 -9.96 3.40
N GLY A 212 17.84 -10.56 2.21
CA GLY A 212 18.19 -11.95 1.95
C GLY A 212 17.00 -12.89 2.09
N ASP A 213 16.70 -13.32 3.32
CA ASP A 213 15.87 -14.51 3.55
C ASP A 213 14.46 -14.19 4.07
N HIS A 214 14.18 -12.95 4.45
CA HIS A 214 12.84 -12.59 4.90
C HIS A 214 11.92 -12.38 3.72
N VAL A 215 11.03 -13.34 3.49
CA VAL A 215 10.02 -13.27 2.44
C VAL A 215 8.75 -12.63 2.99
N LEU A 216 8.32 -11.56 2.35
CA LEU A 216 7.03 -10.89 2.58
C LEU A 216 6.07 -11.39 1.50
N HIS A 217 4.93 -11.95 1.91
CA HIS A 217 3.90 -12.44 1.01
C HIS A 217 2.70 -11.50 1.00
N PRO A 218 2.08 -11.22 -0.17
CA PRO A 218 0.94 -10.30 -0.23
C PRO A 218 -0.27 -10.79 0.58
N GLU A 219 -0.39 -12.10 0.82
CA GLU A 219 -1.49 -12.71 1.56
C GLU A 219 -1.54 -12.24 3.02
N ASP A 220 -0.40 -11.84 3.58
CA ASP A 220 -0.30 -11.33 4.96
C ASP A 220 -0.83 -9.89 5.10
N TYR A 221 -0.89 -9.16 3.99
CA TYR A 221 -1.15 -7.71 3.98
C TYR A 221 -2.45 -7.30 3.31
N PHE A 222 -3.11 -8.21 2.58
CA PHE A 222 -4.42 -7.95 1.97
C PHE A 222 -5.55 -8.41 2.88
N LEU A 223 -6.49 -7.51 3.17
CA LEU A 223 -7.77 -7.84 3.82
C LEU A 223 -8.93 -7.47 2.90
N SER A 224 -9.98 -8.29 2.91
CA SER A 224 -11.22 -7.94 2.18
C SER A 224 -11.99 -6.86 2.96
N THR A 225 -12.59 -5.90 2.25
CA THR A 225 -13.57 -4.95 2.83
C THR A 225 -15.01 -5.47 2.70
N ARG A 226 -15.20 -6.66 2.12
CA ARG A 226 -16.49 -7.29 1.89
C ARG A 226 -16.55 -8.62 2.65
N VAL A 227 -17.75 -9.00 3.09
CA VAL A 227 -17.99 -10.34 3.65
C VAL A 227 -17.70 -11.35 2.54
N GLN A 228 -16.82 -12.32 2.81
CA GLN A 228 -16.43 -13.30 1.81
C GLN A 228 -17.61 -14.19 1.44
N GLU A 229 -17.94 -14.24 0.15
CA GLU A 229 -18.81 -15.29 -0.38
C GLU A 229 -17.94 -16.52 -0.66
N GLY A 230 -18.33 -17.68 -0.15
CA GLY A 230 -17.60 -18.92 -0.34
C GLY A 230 -17.38 -19.21 -1.84
N LEU A 231 -16.15 -19.48 -2.24
CA LEU A 231 -15.80 -19.58 -3.65
C LEU A 231 -15.72 -21.04 -4.12
N SER A 232 -16.46 -21.36 -5.18
CA SER A 232 -16.49 -22.67 -5.84
C SER A 232 -15.75 -22.64 -7.19
N SER A 233 -14.42 -22.51 -7.22
CA SER A 233 -13.67 -22.75 -8.49
C SER A 233 -12.16 -22.92 -8.32
N SER A 234 -11.61 -23.70 -9.24
CA SER A 234 -10.25 -24.18 -9.47
C SER A 234 -9.30 -23.16 -10.10
N ARG A 235 -8.02 -23.24 -9.69
CA ARG A 235 -6.77 -22.67 -10.25
C ARG A 235 -6.83 -21.18 -10.67
N ILE A 236 -6.07 -20.36 -9.95
CA ILE A 236 -5.91 -18.92 -10.19
C ILE A 236 -4.67 -18.70 -11.06
N SER A 237 -4.77 -17.88 -12.12
CA SER A 237 -3.60 -17.50 -12.94
C SER A 237 -3.08 -16.11 -12.57
N LEU A 238 -1.78 -16.00 -12.29
CA LEU A 238 -1.10 -14.74 -11.95
C LEU A 238 -0.63 -13.94 -13.17
N GLU A 239 -0.75 -14.49 -14.39
CA GLU A 239 -0.21 -13.86 -15.59
C GLU A 239 -0.85 -12.51 -15.91
N LYS A 240 -2.17 -12.37 -15.70
CA LYS A 240 -2.88 -11.10 -15.93
C LYS A 240 -2.52 -10.07 -14.86
N THR A 241 -2.44 -10.47 -13.60
CA THR A 241 -2.08 -9.62 -12.47
C THR A 241 -0.72 -8.94 -12.67
N ARG A 242 0.23 -9.61 -13.33
CA ARG A 242 1.55 -9.04 -13.64
C ARG A 242 1.52 -7.91 -14.67
N LYS A 243 0.44 -7.76 -15.44
CA LYS A 243 0.31 -6.84 -16.58
C LYS A 243 -0.68 -5.71 -16.34
N ILE A 244 -1.27 -5.63 -15.15
CA ILE A 244 -2.17 -4.53 -14.81
C ILE A 244 -1.38 -3.22 -14.70
N ALA A 245 -2.03 -2.12 -15.04
CA ALA A 245 -1.54 -0.81 -14.65
C ALA A 245 -1.81 -0.56 -13.17
N LEU A 246 -0.97 0.22 -12.50
CA LEU A 246 -1.19 0.63 -11.11
C LEU A 246 -1.42 2.14 -11.08
N LYS A 247 -2.28 2.60 -10.19
CA LYS A 247 -2.51 4.02 -9.96
C LYS A 247 -2.53 4.27 -8.46
N THR A 248 -1.74 5.21 -7.96
CA THR A 248 -1.79 5.60 -6.55
C THR A 248 -2.27 7.04 -6.45
N LEU A 249 -3.29 7.26 -5.62
CA LEU A 249 -3.83 8.58 -5.30
C LEU A 249 -3.30 9.00 -3.93
N TYR A 250 -2.38 9.95 -3.91
CA TYR A 250 -1.82 10.50 -2.68
C TYR A 250 -2.50 11.80 -2.29
N PRO A 251 -2.93 11.96 -1.03
CA PRO A 251 -3.46 13.21 -0.53
C PRO A 251 -2.38 14.30 -0.51
N LYS A 252 -2.82 15.55 -0.41
CA LYS A 252 -1.97 16.75 -0.52
C LYS A 252 -0.76 16.75 0.41
N PHE A 253 -0.88 16.18 1.60
CA PHE A 253 0.23 16.16 2.57
C PHE A 253 1.42 15.29 2.14
N TYR A 254 1.26 14.42 1.13
CA TYR A 254 2.37 13.66 0.54
C TYR A 254 2.94 14.28 -0.75
N ALA A 255 2.40 15.41 -1.23
CA ALA A 255 2.76 15.98 -2.53
C ALA A 255 4.26 16.29 -2.69
N GLU A 256 4.95 16.65 -1.60
CA GLU A 256 6.40 16.87 -1.63
C GLU A 256 7.18 15.55 -1.78
N LEU A 257 6.79 14.53 -1.00
CA LEU A 257 7.43 13.21 -1.00
C LEU A 257 7.26 12.49 -2.34
N TYR A 258 6.09 12.67 -2.96
CA TYR A 258 5.73 12.08 -4.25
C TYR A 258 5.52 13.20 -5.26
N SER A 259 6.61 13.86 -5.67
CA SER A 259 6.62 14.88 -6.74
C SER A 259 7.33 14.36 -7.98
N GLN A 260 7.18 15.03 -9.12
CA GLN A 260 7.92 14.69 -10.34
C GLN A 260 9.45 14.76 -10.15
N SER A 261 9.92 15.60 -9.22
CA SER A 261 11.33 15.72 -8.83
C SER A 261 11.74 14.78 -7.69
N SER A 262 10.82 13.99 -7.14
CA SER A 262 11.12 13.10 -6.02
C SER A 262 12.00 11.92 -6.47
N GLU A 263 12.83 11.44 -5.54
CA GLU A 263 13.61 10.23 -5.77
C GLU A 263 12.70 9.03 -6.03
N TYR A 264 11.58 8.93 -5.31
CA TYR A 264 10.58 7.90 -5.55
C TYR A 264 10.11 7.86 -7.00
N PHE A 265 9.71 9.00 -7.57
CA PHE A 265 9.25 9.04 -8.96
C PHE A 265 10.36 8.66 -9.93
N SER A 266 11.60 9.08 -9.68
CA SER A 266 12.76 8.64 -10.47
C SER A 266 12.90 7.12 -10.47
N VAL A 267 12.75 6.49 -9.30
CA VAL A 267 12.84 5.03 -9.13
C VAL A 267 11.67 4.31 -9.81
N ILE A 268 10.43 4.73 -9.55
CA ILE A 268 9.25 4.14 -10.19
C ILE A 268 9.29 4.30 -11.71
N ASN A 269 9.70 5.46 -12.21
CA ASN A 269 9.81 5.68 -13.65
C ASN A 269 10.83 4.73 -14.30
N GLN A 270 11.94 4.45 -13.62
CA GLN A 270 12.94 3.48 -14.12
C GLN A 270 12.43 2.03 -14.16
N ILE A 271 11.60 1.62 -13.19
CA ILE A 271 11.14 0.22 -13.07
C ILE A 271 9.89 -0.03 -13.92
N PHE A 272 8.95 0.90 -13.81
CA PHE A 272 7.55 0.69 -14.11
C PHE A 272 7.03 1.68 -15.16
N LYS A 273 7.91 2.53 -15.73
CA LYS A 273 7.53 3.63 -16.65
C LYS A 273 6.39 4.47 -16.08
N GLY A 274 6.59 4.95 -14.87
CA GLY A 274 5.65 5.79 -14.14
C GLY A 274 5.35 7.11 -14.86
N GLU A 275 4.07 7.47 -14.91
CA GLU A 275 3.58 8.80 -15.27
C GLU A 275 3.17 9.55 -14.01
N PHE A 276 3.57 10.82 -13.95
CA PHE A 276 3.22 11.72 -12.86
C PHE A 276 2.11 12.68 -13.30
N THR A 277 1.11 12.89 -12.46
CA THR A 277 0.12 13.95 -12.64
C THR A 277 -0.22 14.57 -11.30
N TYR A 278 -0.29 15.90 -11.25
CA TYR A 278 -0.78 16.63 -10.09
C TYR A 278 -2.09 17.32 -10.44
N ASP A 279 -3.14 17.03 -9.67
CA ASP A 279 -4.44 17.68 -9.84
C ASP A 279 -4.53 18.91 -8.94
N GLU A 280 -4.45 20.10 -9.52
CA GLU A 280 -4.45 21.37 -8.77
C GLU A 280 -5.75 21.61 -8.01
N LYS A 281 -6.87 21.08 -8.50
CA LYS A 281 -8.21 21.28 -7.92
C LYS A 281 -8.35 20.55 -6.57
N THR A 282 -7.90 19.31 -6.51
CA THR A 282 -7.99 18.46 -5.32
C THR A 282 -6.71 18.48 -4.48
N GLY A 283 -5.59 18.92 -5.07
CA GLY A 283 -4.25 18.79 -4.48
C GLY A 283 -3.75 17.35 -4.44
N THR A 284 -4.38 16.44 -5.20
CA THR A 284 -4.02 15.02 -5.22
C THR A 284 -2.85 14.80 -6.16
N THR A 285 -1.87 14.03 -5.70
CA THR A 285 -0.80 13.54 -6.55
C THR A 285 -1.15 12.16 -7.07
N ILE A 286 -1.02 11.96 -8.37
CA ILE A 286 -1.34 10.73 -9.08
C ILE A 286 -0.06 10.17 -9.69
N ILE A 287 0.28 8.94 -9.34
CA ILE A 287 1.35 8.18 -10.00
C ILE A 287 0.72 6.98 -10.67
N SER A 288 0.91 6.88 -11.99
CA SER A 288 0.37 5.80 -12.82
C SER A 288 1.51 4.96 -13.37
N ILE A 289 1.42 3.64 -13.24
CA ILE A 289 2.42 2.66 -13.70
C ILE A 289 1.80 1.88 -14.85
N THR A 290 2.49 1.80 -15.98
CA THR A 290 2.06 1.00 -17.14
C THR A 290 3.24 0.14 -17.62
N GLN A 291 3.01 -1.15 -17.90
CA GLN A 291 4.07 -2.05 -18.39
C GLN A 291 4.24 -1.97 -19.92
#